data_AF-A0A3A5VTT4-F1
#
_entry.id   AF-A0A3A5VTT4-F1
#
_cell.length_a   1.000
_cell.length_b   1.000
_cell.length_c   1.000
_cell.angle_alpha   90.00
_cell.angle_beta   90.00
_cell.angle_gamma   90.00
#
_symmetry.space_group_name_H-M   'P 1'
#
loop_
_entity.id
_entity.type
_entity.pdbx_description
1 polymer ?
#
loop_
_entity_poly.entity_id
_entity_poly.type
_entity_poly.pdbx_seq_one_letter_code
_entity_poly.pdbx_strand_id
1 'polypeptide(L)'
;MSAEESMSPFEKSMEFLRGICQMEHFHLMETYSEGKIQVRVKGTSGRHYEVKAKQQGHHPGLSAQSNLRRKTWTTSVIGAAWKKDIEARDSNFTVSLCLNINEQKTHLPIGDKLASLALSLRNDIDLAMDIPLVAQFIVCPRNKMEHIFTFQDEMIVTQDMIDMGEDEQEFHGFDDDEEEMDWEVLESYYSEIDIIELEEQNEFSTPNQPEDCGLNEQNTPSYEEMVNHMMRAIDRQEDKKSRDSS
;
A
#
# COMPACT_ATOMS: atom_id res chain seq x y z
N MET A 1 16.46 -15.29 43.91
CA MET A 1 15.61 -15.90 42.88
C MET A 1 14.81 -14.75 42.29
N SER A 2 15.22 -14.27 41.12
CA SER A 2 14.68 -13.06 40.52
C SER A 2 13.34 -13.38 39.85
N ALA A 3 12.34 -12.55 40.13
CA ALA A 3 11.02 -12.62 39.55
C ALA A 3 11.08 -12.26 38.06
N GLU A 4 11.32 -13.24 37.20
CA GLU A 4 10.87 -13.17 35.82
C GLU A 4 9.35 -13.45 35.83
N GLU A 5 8.57 -12.41 36.13
CA GLU A 5 7.14 -12.42 35.85
C GLU A 5 6.95 -12.76 34.37
N SER A 6 6.27 -13.86 34.08
CA SER A 6 6.07 -14.33 32.71
C SER A 6 5.17 -13.34 31.95
N MET A 7 5.78 -12.35 31.27
CA MET A 7 5.06 -11.39 30.45
C MET A 7 4.08 -12.10 29.51
N SER A 8 2.87 -11.58 29.41
CA SER A 8 1.85 -12.16 28.55
C SER A 8 2.30 -12.13 27.08
N PRO A 9 1.83 -13.07 26.22
CA PRO A 9 2.15 -13.04 24.79
C PRO A 9 1.81 -11.70 24.12
N PHE A 10 0.77 -11.02 24.61
CA PHE A 10 0.42 -9.67 24.16
C PHE A 10 1.51 -8.66 24.51
N GLU A 11 1.96 -8.59 25.76
CA GLU A 11 2.98 -7.64 26.20
C GLU A 11 4.30 -7.85 25.48
N LYS A 12 4.73 -9.11 25.31
CA LYS A 12 5.93 -9.46 24.54
C LYS A 12 5.84 -8.98 23.09
N SER A 13 4.69 -9.20 22.44
CA SER A 13 4.48 -8.73 21.07
C SER A 13 4.44 -7.20 20.94
N MET A 14 3.92 -6.52 21.96
CA MET A 14 3.89 -5.06 22.01
C MET A 14 5.27 -4.46 22.26
N GLU A 15 6.10 -5.12 23.07
CA GLU A 15 7.51 -4.76 23.27
C GLU A 15 8.29 -4.92 21.96
N PHE A 16 8.10 -6.01 21.23
CA PHE A 16 8.69 -6.20 19.91
C PHE A 16 8.27 -5.09 18.92
N LEU A 17 6.97 -4.77 18.86
CA LEU A 17 6.47 -3.68 18.02
C LEU A 17 7.09 -2.33 18.41
N ARG A 18 7.21 -2.04 19.71
CA ARG A 18 7.88 -0.81 20.20
C ARG A 18 9.34 -0.77 19.80
N GLY A 19 10.05 -1.91 19.84
CA GLY A 19 11.42 -2.03 19.37
C GLY A 19 11.57 -1.66 17.89
N ILE A 20 10.69 -2.16 17.03
CA ILE A 20 10.67 -1.77 15.60
C ILE A 20 10.38 -0.28 15.44
N CYS A 21 9.48 0.27 16.24
CA CYS A 21 9.14 1.69 16.18
C CYS A 21 10.25 2.64 16.65
N GLN A 22 11.35 2.12 17.22
CA GLN A 22 12.55 2.90 17.52
C GLN A 22 13.49 3.02 16.30
N MET A 23 13.26 2.23 15.26
CA MET A 23 14.04 2.29 14.02
C MET A 23 13.66 3.54 13.20
N GLU A 24 14.57 3.97 12.33
CA GLU A 24 14.29 5.07 11.42
C GLU A 24 13.09 4.74 10.52
N HIS A 25 12.25 5.76 10.24
CA HIS A 25 11.06 5.69 9.40
C HIS A 25 9.82 5.00 10.00
N PHE A 26 9.92 4.48 11.22
CA PHE A 26 8.77 3.97 11.98
C PHE A 26 8.38 4.95 13.09
N HIS A 27 7.08 5.15 13.29
CA HIS A 27 6.58 5.99 14.38
C HIS A 27 5.36 5.34 14.99
N LEU A 28 5.47 4.96 16.27
CA LEU A 28 4.32 4.51 17.05
C LEU A 28 3.51 5.73 17.48
N MET A 29 2.24 5.78 17.09
CA MET A 29 1.31 6.80 17.56
C MET A 29 0.69 6.31 18.87
N GLU A 30 1.08 6.95 19.98
CA GLU A 30 0.52 6.63 21.30
C GLU A 30 -1.00 6.75 21.26
N THR A 31 -1.66 5.67 21.67
CA THR A 31 -3.08 5.51 21.45
C THR A 31 -3.84 5.83 22.73
N TYR A 32 -4.51 6.98 22.73
CA TYR A 32 -5.22 7.56 23.87
C TYR A 32 -6.47 6.79 24.33
N SER A 33 -6.79 5.63 23.74
CA SER A 33 -8.02 4.88 24.02
C SER A 33 -7.78 3.38 24.07
N GLU A 34 -8.36 2.72 25.06
CA GLU A 34 -8.32 1.26 25.31
C GLU A 34 -8.64 0.47 24.03
N GLY A 35 -7.63 -0.16 23.42
CA GLY A 35 -7.83 -1.09 22.30
C GLY A 35 -7.67 -0.51 20.90
N LYS A 36 -6.91 0.57 20.72
CA LYS A 36 -6.40 0.95 19.40
C LYS A 36 -4.87 0.95 19.41
N ILE A 37 -4.25 0.61 18.29
CA ILE A 37 -2.80 0.70 18.06
C ILE A 37 -2.61 1.32 16.68
N GLN A 38 -1.66 2.25 16.54
CA GLN A 38 -1.40 2.90 15.26
C GLN A 38 0.09 3.09 15.03
N VAL A 39 0.56 2.67 13.86
CA VAL A 39 1.97 2.71 13.46
C VAL A 39 2.06 3.42 12.12
N ARG A 40 2.95 4.39 12.02
CA ARG A 40 3.26 5.08 10.76
C ARG A 40 4.58 4.61 10.22
N VAL A 41 4.63 4.38 8.92
CA VAL A 41 5.82 3.87 8.22
C VAL A 41 6.03 4.72 6.97
N LYS A 42 7.29 5.07 6.68
CA LYS A 42 7.68 5.55 5.36
C LYS A 42 8.29 4.38 4.60
N GLY A 43 7.72 4.03 3.45
CA GLY A 43 8.26 2.98 2.59
C GLY A 43 9.53 3.41 1.85
N THR A 44 10.23 2.43 1.29
CA THR A 44 11.41 2.63 0.45
C THR A 44 11.05 3.41 -0.83
N SER A 45 9.88 3.16 -1.40
CA SER A 45 9.32 3.92 -2.52
C SER A 45 9.16 5.42 -2.23
N GLY A 46 9.14 5.80 -0.94
CA GLY A 46 8.88 7.14 -0.46
C GLY A 46 7.42 7.42 -0.12
N ARG A 47 6.51 6.48 -0.40
CA ARG A 47 5.12 6.54 0.06
C ARG A 47 5.03 6.41 1.57
N HIS A 48 3.93 6.91 2.12
CA HIS A 48 3.66 6.90 3.55
C HIS A 48 2.49 5.97 3.85
N TYR A 49 2.58 5.27 4.97
CA TYR A 49 1.59 4.30 5.41
C TYR A 49 1.21 4.53 6.87
N GLU A 50 -0.04 4.24 7.19
CA GLU A 50 -0.58 4.21 8.54
C GLU A 50 -1.31 2.90 8.77
N VAL A 51 -0.72 2.04 9.59
CA VAL A 51 -1.27 0.75 9.99
C VAL A 51 -2.02 0.93 11.30
N LYS A 52 -3.31 0.62 11.30
CA LYS A 52 -4.19 0.70 12.47
C LYS A 52 -4.62 -0.69 12.87
N ALA A 53 -4.62 -0.95 14.17
CA ALA A 53 -5.37 -2.04 14.76
C ALA A 53 -6.43 -1.49 15.70
N LYS A 54 -7.65 -2.03 15.60
CA LYS A 54 -8.75 -1.71 16.50
C LYS A 54 -9.27 -3.01 17.09
N GLN A 55 -9.35 -3.05 18.41
CA GLN A 55 -9.98 -4.13 19.13
C GLN A 55 -11.49 -4.03 18.88
N GLN A 56 -12.09 -5.09 18.34
CA GLN A 56 -13.53 -5.16 18.18
C GLN A 56 -14.18 -5.39 19.54
N GLY A 57 -15.24 -4.63 19.81
CA GLY A 57 -16.15 -4.89 20.91
C GLY A 57 -17.00 -6.13 20.63
N HIS A 58 -17.68 -6.63 21.66
CA HIS A 58 -18.60 -7.75 21.53
C HIS A 58 -19.70 -7.43 20.50
N HIS A 59 -19.89 -8.30 19.50
CA HIS A 59 -21.02 -8.21 18.60
C HIS A 59 -22.30 -8.65 19.36
N PRO A 60 -23.35 -7.82 19.47
CA PRO A 60 -24.53 -8.13 20.29
C PRO A 60 -25.35 -9.33 19.79
N GLY A 61 -25.12 -9.78 18.55
CA GLY A 61 -25.83 -10.93 17.95
C GLY A 61 -25.17 -12.31 18.13
N LEU A 62 -23.95 -12.40 18.68
CA LEU A 62 -23.29 -13.69 18.92
C LEU A 62 -23.49 -14.10 20.37
N SER A 63 -24.25 -15.18 20.59
CA SER A 63 -24.68 -15.63 21.91
C SER A 63 -23.50 -15.88 22.86
N ALA A 64 -23.76 -15.63 24.15
CA ALA A 64 -22.81 -15.79 25.27
C ALA A 64 -22.29 -17.22 25.51
N GLN A 65 -22.62 -18.17 24.63
CA GLN A 65 -22.35 -19.61 24.75
C GLN A 65 -21.20 -20.11 23.86
N SER A 66 -20.60 -19.27 23.00
CA SER A 66 -19.34 -19.65 22.35
C SER A 66 -18.18 -19.42 23.32
N ASN A 67 -17.53 -20.50 23.73
CA ASN A 67 -16.35 -20.47 24.61
C ASN A 67 -15.08 -19.88 23.94
N LEU A 68 -15.22 -19.13 22.84
CA LEU A 68 -14.14 -18.40 22.18
C LEU A 68 -14.29 -16.88 22.42
N ARG A 69 -14.24 -16.46 23.68
CA ARG A 69 -14.16 -15.03 24.06
C ARG A 69 -12.75 -14.46 23.80
N ARG A 70 -12.25 -14.54 22.57
CA ARG A 70 -11.01 -13.83 22.20
C ARG A 70 -11.39 -12.43 21.70
N LYS A 71 -10.77 -11.41 22.28
CA LYS A 71 -10.80 -10.04 21.74
C LYS A 71 -10.27 -10.10 20.30
N THR A 72 -11.15 -9.96 19.32
CA THR A 72 -10.76 -9.94 17.91
C THR A 72 -10.22 -8.54 17.58
N TRP A 73 -9.13 -8.51 16.81
CA TRP A 73 -8.54 -7.27 16.33
C TRP A 73 -8.81 -7.17 14.84
N THR A 74 -9.26 -6.01 14.38
CA THR A 74 -9.23 -5.67 12.96
C THR A 74 -8.03 -4.81 12.68
N THR A 75 -7.45 -5.01 11.51
CA THR A 75 -6.35 -4.21 10.99
C THR A 75 -6.80 -3.46 9.76
N SER A 76 -6.33 -2.24 9.57
CA SER A 76 -6.48 -1.49 8.33
C SER A 76 -5.19 -0.76 7.99
N VAL A 77 -4.94 -0.57 6.69
CA VAL A 77 -3.78 0.18 6.19
C VAL A 77 -4.28 1.35 5.37
N ILE A 78 -3.79 2.53 5.70
CA ILE A 78 -4.04 3.75 4.93
C ILE A 78 -2.73 4.14 4.26
N GLY A 79 -2.78 4.40 2.96
CA GLY A 79 -1.65 4.89 2.17
C GLY A 79 -1.81 6.36 1.80
N ALA A 80 -0.70 7.08 1.70
CA ALA A 80 -0.66 8.39 1.04
C ALA A 80 0.68 8.64 0.34
N ALA A 81 0.65 9.56 -0.61
CA ALA A 81 1.86 10.04 -1.28
C ALA A 81 2.83 10.71 -0.29
N TRP A 82 2.32 11.66 0.52
CA TRP A 82 3.14 12.48 1.40
C TRP A 82 2.75 12.34 2.87
N LYS A 83 3.73 12.51 3.76
CA LYS A 83 3.52 12.47 5.22
C LYS A 83 2.38 13.38 5.69
N LYS A 84 2.30 14.60 5.15
CA LYS A 84 1.30 15.60 5.52
C LYS A 84 -0.13 15.16 5.21
N ASP A 85 -0.32 14.30 4.21
CA ASP A 85 -1.64 13.83 3.79
C ASP A 85 -2.19 12.82 4.82
N ILE A 86 -1.33 12.00 5.44
CA ILE A 86 -1.69 11.12 6.57
C ILE A 86 -1.89 11.91 7.88
N GLU A 87 -1.16 13.02 8.05
CA GLU A 87 -1.23 13.83 9.27
C GLU A 87 -2.44 14.76 9.31
N ALA A 88 -2.94 15.17 8.14
CA ALA A 88 -4.16 15.95 8.02
C ALA A 88 -5.39 15.08 8.33
N ARG A 89 -6.31 15.60 9.13
CA ARG A 89 -7.52 14.86 9.54
C ARG A 89 -8.50 14.60 8.39
N ASP A 90 -8.56 15.50 7.42
CA ASP A 90 -9.56 15.52 6.35
C ASP A 90 -8.87 15.60 4.97
N SER A 91 -7.80 14.83 4.78
CA SER A 91 -7.10 14.79 3.48
C SER A 91 -7.81 13.84 2.53
N ASN A 92 -8.23 14.36 1.37
CA ASN A 92 -8.74 13.52 0.29
C ASN A 92 -7.63 12.68 -0.36
N PHE A 93 -6.35 12.97 -0.10
CA PHE A 93 -5.20 12.31 -0.73
C PHE A 93 -4.72 11.07 0.05
N THR A 94 -5.64 10.42 0.79
CA THR A 94 -5.37 9.17 1.51
C THR A 94 -6.30 8.09 1.00
N VAL A 95 -5.77 6.88 0.85
CA VAL A 95 -6.51 5.73 0.30
C VAL A 95 -6.44 4.56 1.26
N SER A 96 -7.50 3.74 1.29
CA SER A 96 -7.45 2.46 1.99
C SER A 96 -6.71 1.43 1.13
N LEU A 97 -5.81 0.66 1.75
CA LEU A 97 -5.13 -0.47 1.11
C LEU A 97 -5.66 -1.77 1.73
N CYS A 98 -6.25 -2.63 0.91
CA CYS A 98 -6.78 -3.92 1.35
C CYS A 98 -5.66 -4.94 1.57
N LEU A 99 -4.84 -4.70 2.59
CA LEU A 99 -3.72 -5.57 2.98
C LEU A 99 -4.13 -6.43 4.17
N ASN A 100 -4.54 -7.66 3.88
CA ASN A 100 -4.83 -8.64 4.90
C ASN A 100 -3.56 -9.35 5.36
N ILE A 101 -3.41 -9.45 6.68
CA ILE A 101 -2.35 -10.26 7.28
C ILE A 101 -2.73 -11.72 7.03
N ASN A 102 -1.89 -12.42 6.26
CA ASN A 102 -2.06 -13.81 5.81
C ASN A 102 -2.77 -14.68 6.88
N GLU A 103 -3.79 -15.44 6.44
CA GLU A 103 -4.61 -16.32 7.28
C GLU A 103 -3.79 -17.29 8.14
N GLN A 104 -2.65 -17.75 7.62
CA GLN A 104 -1.74 -18.65 8.35
C GLN A 104 -1.12 -17.97 9.59
N LYS A 105 -1.04 -16.64 9.61
CA LYS A 105 -0.51 -15.82 10.72
C LYS A 105 -1.61 -15.34 11.67
N THR A 106 -2.85 -15.81 11.55
CA THR A 106 -3.97 -15.44 12.44
C THR A 106 -3.72 -15.79 13.91
N HIS A 107 -2.88 -16.79 14.19
CA HIS A 107 -2.49 -17.19 15.53
C HIS A 107 -1.51 -16.22 16.23
N LEU A 108 -0.85 -15.33 15.47
CA LEU A 108 0.12 -14.40 16.04
C LEU A 108 -0.56 -13.34 16.92
N PRO A 109 0.09 -12.93 18.03
CA PRO A 109 -0.30 -11.73 18.77
C PRO A 109 -0.37 -10.48 17.87
N ILE A 110 -1.21 -9.52 18.25
CA ILE A 110 -1.44 -8.31 17.42
C ILE A 110 -0.17 -7.48 17.22
N GLY A 111 0.74 -7.43 18.20
CA GLY A 111 2.00 -6.71 18.08
C GLY A 111 2.88 -7.28 16.95
N ASP A 112 3.04 -8.61 16.91
CA ASP A 112 3.85 -9.30 15.90
C ASP A 112 3.24 -9.18 14.50
N LYS A 113 1.90 -9.20 14.42
CA LYS A 113 1.14 -8.95 13.20
C LYS A 113 1.41 -7.56 12.63
N LEU A 114 1.27 -6.53 13.47
CA LEU A 114 1.53 -5.15 13.09
C LEU A 114 2.99 -4.92 12.75
N ALA A 115 3.91 -5.52 13.50
CA ALA A 115 5.34 -5.47 13.25
C ALA A 115 5.68 -6.06 11.88
N SER A 116 5.17 -7.26 11.59
CA SER A 116 5.39 -7.93 10.30
C SER A 116 4.87 -7.07 9.14
N LEU A 117 3.64 -6.56 9.27
CA LEU A 117 3.04 -5.72 8.24
C LEU A 117 3.78 -4.40 8.05
N ALA A 118 4.18 -3.74 9.14
CA ALA A 118 4.95 -2.51 9.10
C ALA A 118 6.33 -2.71 8.45
N LEU A 119 7.01 -3.82 8.76
CA LEU A 119 8.29 -4.17 8.13
C LEU A 119 8.14 -4.46 6.64
N SER A 120 7.09 -5.19 6.24
CA SER A 120 6.78 -5.41 4.82
C SER A 120 6.47 -4.11 4.08
N LEU A 121 5.68 -3.20 4.68
CA LEU A 121 5.39 -1.88 4.11
C LEU A 121 6.59 -0.93 4.10
N ARG A 122 7.57 -1.16 4.97
CA ARG A 122 8.84 -0.43 4.88
C ARG A 122 9.56 -0.80 3.60
N ASN A 123 9.59 -2.09 3.26
CA ASN A 123 10.18 -2.59 2.03
C ASN A 123 9.13 -2.78 0.93
N ASP A 124 8.35 -1.72 0.70
CA ASP A 124 7.18 -1.71 -0.17
C ASP A 124 7.48 -1.98 -1.65
N ILE A 125 8.70 -1.70 -2.12
CA ILE A 125 9.16 -2.04 -3.48
C ILE A 125 9.20 -3.57 -3.66
N ASP A 126 9.80 -4.29 -2.71
CA ASP A 126 9.83 -5.75 -2.77
C ASP A 126 8.42 -6.32 -2.58
N LEU A 127 7.64 -5.75 -1.66
CA LEU A 127 6.24 -6.15 -1.47
C LEU A 127 5.39 -5.97 -2.73
N ALA A 128 5.68 -4.94 -3.54
CA ALA A 128 4.98 -4.68 -4.80
C ALA A 128 5.28 -5.72 -5.88
N MET A 129 6.38 -6.46 -5.78
CA MET A 129 6.66 -7.58 -6.67
C MET A 129 5.71 -8.76 -6.43
N ASP A 130 5.26 -8.93 -5.18
CA ASP A 130 4.39 -10.03 -4.76
C ASP A 130 2.91 -9.63 -4.69
N ILE A 131 2.61 -8.36 -4.40
CA ILE A 131 1.25 -7.86 -4.17
C ILE A 131 0.94 -6.73 -5.16
N PRO A 132 0.21 -7.01 -6.26
CA PRO A 132 -0.09 -6.04 -7.31
C PRO A 132 -0.73 -4.75 -6.81
N LEU A 133 -1.61 -4.82 -5.81
CA LEU A 133 -2.27 -3.63 -5.25
C LEU A 133 -1.26 -2.63 -4.65
N VAL A 134 -0.14 -3.11 -4.12
CA VAL A 134 0.92 -2.26 -3.56
C VAL A 134 1.67 -1.58 -4.70
N ALA A 135 1.96 -2.30 -5.79
CA ALA A 135 2.56 -1.72 -6.99
C ALA A 135 1.70 -0.59 -7.56
N GLN A 136 0.39 -0.85 -7.72
CA GLN A 136 -0.58 0.14 -8.21
C GLN A 136 -0.61 1.39 -7.32
N PHE A 137 -0.64 1.22 -6.00
CA PHE A 137 -0.59 2.34 -5.07
C PHE A 137 0.73 3.12 -5.17
N ILE A 138 1.87 2.44 -5.29
CA ILE A 138 3.18 3.09 -5.40
C ILE A 138 3.27 3.96 -6.65
N VAL A 139 2.80 3.47 -7.81
CA VAL A 139 2.85 4.22 -9.08
C VAL A 139 1.73 5.26 -9.22
N CYS A 140 0.67 5.17 -8.42
CA CYS A 140 -0.47 6.08 -8.50
C CYS A 140 -0.05 7.53 -8.13
N PRO A 141 -0.19 8.51 -9.04
CA PRO A 141 0.10 9.90 -8.73
C PRO A 141 -0.81 10.45 -7.62
N ARG A 142 -0.27 11.33 -6.78
CA ARG A 142 -0.99 11.92 -5.64
C ARG A 142 -2.37 12.49 -6.01
N ASN A 143 -2.49 13.26 -7.09
CA ASN A 143 -3.75 13.86 -7.51
C ASN A 143 -4.87 12.84 -7.81
N LYS A 144 -4.52 11.65 -8.33
CA LYS A 144 -5.49 10.58 -8.61
C LYS A 144 -5.99 9.89 -7.35
N MET A 145 -5.24 9.97 -6.24
CA MET A 145 -5.66 9.40 -4.96
C MET A 145 -6.95 10.03 -4.41
N GLU A 146 -7.25 11.28 -4.79
CA GLU A 146 -8.47 11.99 -4.36
C GLU A 146 -9.77 11.27 -4.75
N HIS A 147 -9.76 10.54 -5.86
CA HIS A 147 -10.93 9.84 -6.36
C HIS A 147 -10.96 8.36 -5.98
N ILE A 148 -9.93 7.85 -5.29
CA ILE A 148 -9.79 6.44 -4.96
C ILE A 148 -10.19 6.21 -3.52
N PHE A 149 -11.20 5.36 -3.31
CA PHE A 149 -11.61 4.96 -1.97
C PHE A 149 -10.69 3.85 -1.43
N THR A 150 -10.52 2.77 -2.20
CA THR A 150 -9.66 1.65 -1.80
C THR A 150 -8.99 0.95 -2.98
N PHE A 151 -7.73 0.56 -2.79
CA PHE A 151 -7.07 -0.43 -3.62
C PHE A 151 -7.40 -1.83 -3.09
N GLN A 152 -7.90 -2.71 -3.96
CA GLN A 152 -8.15 -4.12 -3.67
C GLN A 152 -7.32 -4.99 -4.62
N ASP A 153 -7.34 -6.31 -4.40
CA ASP A 153 -6.56 -7.26 -5.21
C ASP A 153 -7.07 -7.32 -6.66
N GLU A 154 -8.40 -7.34 -6.83
CA GLU A 154 -9.03 -7.46 -8.15
C GLU A 154 -9.18 -6.10 -8.86
N MET A 155 -9.47 -5.03 -8.12
CA MET A 155 -9.77 -3.72 -8.72
C MET A 155 -9.53 -2.53 -7.79
N ILE A 156 -9.48 -1.34 -8.39
CA ILE A 156 -9.47 -0.05 -7.69
C ILE A 156 -10.92 0.43 -7.57
N VAL A 157 -11.38 0.68 -6.35
CA VAL A 157 -12.72 1.21 -6.09
C VAL A 157 -12.62 2.72 -5.95
N THR A 158 -13.32 3.45 -6.82
CA THR A 158 -13.39 4.92 -6.79
C THR A 158 -14.63 5.41 -6.06
N GLN A 159 -14.64 6.69 -5.68
CA GLN A 159 -15.80 7.30 -5.03
C GLN A 159 -17.04 7.26 -5.95
N ASP A 160 -16.86 7.54 -7.25
CA ASP A 160 -17.94 7.51 -8.24
C ASP A 160 -18.66 6.16 -8.29
N MET A 161 -17.93 5.05 -8.12
CA MET A 161 -18.52 3.70 -8.11
C MET A 161 -19.38 3.44 -6.87
N ILE A 162 -19.04 4.06 -5.75
CA ILE A 162 -19.82 3.98 -4.51
C ILE A 162 -21.08 4.82 -4.67
N ASP A 163 -20.94 6.03 -5.21
CA ASP A 163 -22.03 6.98 -5.39
C ASP A 163 -23.07 6.49 -6.41
N MET A 164 -22.64 5.82 -7.50
CA MET A 164 -23.56 5.18 -8.47
C MET A 164 -24.32 3.97 -7.88
N GLY A 165 -23.76 3.31 -6.85
CA GLY A 165 -24.35 2.13 -6.23
C GLY A 165 -25.54 2.42 -5.30
N GLU A 166 -25.74 3.69 -4.91
CA GLU A 166 -26.88 4.09 -4.06
C GLU A 166 -28.16 4.38 -4.87
N ASP A 167 -28.04 4.75 -6.15
CA ASP A 167 -29.16 5.17 -7.00
C ASP A 167 -29.65 4.09 -8.00
N GLU A 168 -28.91 2.99 -8.21
CA GLU A 168 -29.22 1.95 -9.20
C GLU A 168 -29.64 0.58 -8.60
N GLN A 169 -30.36 0.57 -7.47
CA GLN A 169 -31.11 -0.63 -7.06
C GLN A 169 -32.42 -0.80 -7.86
N GLU A 170 -32.36 -0.66 -9.19
CA GLU A 170 -33.37 -1.24 -10.08
C GLU A 170 -32.82 -2.57 -10.59
N PHE A 171 -33.26 -3.63 -9.89
CA PHE A 171 -33.06 -5.04 -10.19
C PHE A 171 -33.39 -5.34 -11.67
N HIS A 172 -32.41 -5.23 -12.55
CA HIS A 172 -32.41 -5.94 -13.83
C HIS A 172 -31.71 -7.27 -13.62
N GLY A 173 -32.51 -8.29 -13.32
CA GLY A 173 -32.08 -9.68 -13.45
C GLY A 173 -31.59 -9.89 -14.87
N PHE A 174 -30.28 -10.04 -15.04
CA PHE A 174 -29.69 -10.45 -16.30
C PHE A 174 -29.97 -11.94 -16.47
N ASP A 175 -30.87 -12.21 -17.41
CA ASP A 175 -31.00 -13.50 -18.06
C ASP A 175 -29.64 -13.93 -18.62
N ASP A 176 -29.43 -15.23 -18.51
CA ASP A 176 -28.30 -16.05 -18.90
C ASP A 176 -28.15 -16.05 -20.43
N ASP A 177 -27.52 -15.04 -21.01
CA ASP A 177 -27.05 -15.04 -22.40
C ASP A 177 -25.51 -14.97 -22.42
N GLU A 178 -24.93 -16.16 -22.42
CA GLU A 178 -23.52 -16.51 -22.58
C GLU A 178 -23.04 -16.14 -24.00
N GLU A 179 -22.74 -14.86 -24.27
CA GLU A 179 -21.99 -14.47 -25.48
C GLU A 179 -20.49 -14.65 -25.23
N GLU A 180 -20.01 -15.82 -25.63
CA GLU A 180 -18.61 -16.24 -25.69
C GLU A 180 -17.78 -15.21 -26.50
N MET A 181 -17.02 -14.36 -25.80
CA MET A 181 -16.20 -13.31 -26.41
C MET A 181 -15.03 -13.94 -27.16
N ASP A 182 -15.02 -13.79 -28.49
CA ASP A 182 -14.07 -14.39 -29.43
C ASP A 182 -12.62 -13.97 -29.14
N TRP A 183 -11.79 -14.95 -28.74
CA TRP A 183 -10.38 -14.77 -28.38
C TRP A 183 -9.52 -14.19 -29.52
N GLU A 184 -9.94 -14.32 -30.78
CA GLU A 184 -9.21 -13.74 -31.92
C GLU A 184 -9.25 -12.19 -31.94
N VAL A 185 -10.28 -11.56 -31.37
CA VAL A 185 -10.41 -10.08 -31.33
C VAL A 185 -9.46 -9.46 -30.30
N LEU A 186 -9.21 -10.16 -29.18
CA LEU A 186 -8.31 -9.69 -28.13
C LEU A 186 -6.84 -9.75 -28.58
N GLU A 187 -6.47 -10.75 -29.37
CA GLU A 187 -5.09 -10.93 -29.87
C GLU A 187 -4.72 -9.86 -30.91
N SER A 188 -5.69 -9.41 -31.73
CA SER A 188 -5.54 -8.29 -32.65
C SER A 188 -5.16 -6.98 -31.93
N TYR A 189 -5.75 -6.71 -30.76
CA TYR A 189 -5.55 -5.45 -30.01
C TYR A 189 -4.15 -5.37 -29.38
N TYR A 190 -3.60 -6.51 -28.93
CA TYR A 190 -2.24 -6.56 -28.37
C TYR A 190 -1.15 -6.62 -29.46
N SER A 191 -1.48 -7.08 -30.67
CA SER A 191 -0.53 -7.08 -31.80
C SER A 191 -0.24 -5.69 -32.38
N GLU A 192 -1.14 -4.71 -32.19
CA GLU A 192 -0.98 -3.33 -32.67
C GLU A 192 -0.13 -2.44 -31.75
N ILE A 193 0.18 -2.90 -30.53
CA ILE A 193 1.01 -2.14 -29.57
C ILE A 193 2.53 -2.39 -29.78
N ASP A 194 2.91 -3.44 -30.53
CA ASP A 194 4.31 -3.84 -30.75
C ASP A 194 4.96 -3.24 -32.03
N ILE A 195 4.40 -2.17 -32.62
CA ILE A 195 4.98 -1.52 -33.83
C ILE A 195 5.24 -0.01 -33.62
N ILE A 196 5.77 0.39 -32.46
CA ILE A 196 6.43 1.71 -32.31
C ILE A 196 7.68 1.57 -31.45
N GLU A 197 8.66 0.79 -31.88
CA GLU A 197 10.08 0.97 -31.50
C GLU A 197 10.89 -0.10 -32.23
N LEU A 198 11.38 0.19 -33.44
CA LEU A 198 12.59 -0.45 -34.00
C LEU A 198 12.98 0.14 -35.38
N GLU A 199 12.97 1.47 -35.52
CA GLU A 199 13.72 2.13 -36.59
C GLU A 199 14.41 3.40 -36.07
N GLU A 200 15.43 3.22 -35.23
CA GLU A 200 16.53 4.18 -35.20
C GLU A 200 17.78 3.52 -35.79
N GLN A 201 18.24 4.14 -36.87
CA GLN A 201 19.27 3.66 -37.75
C GLN A 201 20.60 3.56 -37.01
N ASN A 202 21.12 2.34 -37.06
CA ASN A 202 22.49 1.97 -36.85
C ASN A 202 23.43 2.79 -37.75
N GLU A 203 24.09 3.81 -37.21
CA GLU A 203 25.38 4.31 -37.70
C GLU A 203 26.10 5.15 -36.63
N PHE A 204 26.80 4.49 -35.69
CA PHE A 204 27.90 5.16 -35.00
C PHE A 204 29.10 4.22 -34.86
N SER A 205 30.16 4.60 -35.55
CA SER A 205 31.45 3.91 -35.57
C SER A 205 32.10 3.92 -34.19
N THR A 206 32.66 2.78 -33.79
CA THR A 206 33.52 2.68 -32.62
C THR A 206 34.81 3.48 -32.84
N PRO A 207 35.28 4.20 -31.81
CA PRO A 207 36.69 4.07 -31.46
C PRO A 207 36.87 3.70 -29.99
N ASN A 208 37.66 2.65 -29.77
CA ASN A 208 38.29 2.31 -28.50
C ASN A 208 39.08 3.50 -27.94
N GLN A 209 38.82 3.90 -26.69
CA GLN A 209 39.85 4.20 -25.67
C GLN A 209 39.25 3.96 -24.26
N PRO A 210 39.99 3.32 -23.33
CA PRO A 210 39.60 3.31 -21.94
C PRO A 210 40.11 4.61 -21.31
N GLU A 211 39.24 5.61 -21.20
CA GLU A 211 39.51 6.68 -20.25
C GLU A 211 39.16 6.16 -18.86
N ASP A 212 40.20 6.03 -18.05
CA ASP A 212 40.16 5.85 -16.61
C ASP A 212 39.41 7.04 -15.97
N CYS A 213 38.08 6.94 -15.96
CA CYS A 213 37.24 7.82 -15.16
C CYS A 213 37.29 7.33 -13.72
N GLY A 214 38.34 7.75 -13.01
CA GLY A 214 38.39 7.74 -11.55
C GLY A 214 37.28 8.64 -10.99
N LEU A 215 36.06 8.12 -10.94
CA LEU A 215 34.96 8.72 -10.20
C LEU A 215 34.99 8.13 -8.79
N ASN A 216 35.28 8.98 -7.82
CA ASN A 216 35.08 8.69 -6.40
C ASN A 216 33.67 8.10 -6.19
N GLU A 217 33.58 6.83 -5.81
CA GLU A 217 32.36 6.07 -5.47
C GLU A 217 31.60 6.63 -4.24
N GLN A 218 31.83 7.88 -3.82
CA GLN A 218 31.38 8.38 -2.53
C GLN A 218 30.06 9.17 -2.55
N ASN A 219 29.37 9.33 -3.69
CA ASN A 219 28.13 10.13 -3.72
C ASN A 219 27.12 9.75 -4.83
N THR A 220 27.13 8.52 -5.35
CA THR A 220 26.00 8.09 -6.20
C THR A 220 24.80 7.79 -5.31
N PRO A 221 23.65 8.48 -5.48
CA PRO A 221 22.46 8.18 -4.70
C PRO A 221 22.06 6.73 -4.89
N SER A 222 21.60 6.09 -3.81
CA SER A 222 21.11 4.71 -3.87
C SER A 222 19.97 4.59 -4.88
N TYR A 223 19.76 3.40 -5.46
CA TYR A 223 18.61 3.11 -6.31
C TYR A 223 17.28 3.55 -5.66
N GLU A 224 17.14 3.27 -4.36
CA GLU A 224 15.98 3.68 -3.56
C GLU A 224 15.78 5.20 -3.54
N GLU A 225 16.88 5.96 -3.43
CA GLU A 225 16.85 7.42 -3.41
C GLU A 225 16.46 7.99 -4.77
N MET A 226 16.94 7.37 -5.85
CA MET A 226 16.55 7.74 -7.22
C MET A 226 15.06 7.50 -7.48
N VAL A 227 14.54 6.31 -7.11
CA VAL A 227 13.11 5.98 -7.25
C VAL A 227 12.25 6.96 -6.47
N ASN A 228 12.61 7.23 -5.22
CA ASN A 228 11.90 8.20 -4.37
C ASN A 228 11.93 9.62 -4.97
N HIS A 229 13.07 10.05 -5.50
CA HIS A 229 13.21 11.34 -6.15
C HIS A 229 12.29 11.45 -7.38
N MET A 230 12.29 10.42 -8.23
CA MET A 230 11.46 10.35 -9.43
C MET A 230 9.97 10.39 -9.09
N MET A 231 9.51 9.57 -8.15
CA MET A 231 8.10 9.57 -7.72
C MET A 231 7.65 10.93 -7.20
N ARG A 232 8.49 11.60 -6.40
CA ARG A 232 8.20 12.96 -5.91
C ARG A 232 8.21 14.02 -7.00
N ALA A 233 8.95 13.80 -8.09
CA ALA A 233 8.94 14.70 -9.23
C ALA A 233 7.64 14.54 -10.02
N ILE A 234 7.19 13.30 -10.24
CA ILE A 234 5.91 12.98 -10.89
C ILE A 234 4.75 13.58 -10.11
N ASP A 235 4.65 13.31 -8.80
CA ASP A 235 3.59 13.88 -7.95
C ASP A 235 3.52 15.41 -8.06
N ARG A 236 4.69 16.09 -8.05
CA ARG A 236 4.76 17.55 -8.15
C ARG A 236 4.40 18.09 -9.52
N GLN A 237 4.63 17.34 -10.59
CA GLN A 237 4.23 17.74 -11.94
C GLN A 237 2.72 17.57 -12.12
N GLU A 238 2.17 16.44 -11.67
CA GLU A 238 0.74 16.15 -11.75
C GLU A 238 -0.10 17.12 -10.89
N ASP A 239 0.36 17.45 -9.68
CA ASP A 239 -0.27 18.45 -8.82
C ASP A 239 -0.25 19.87 -9.42
N LYS A 240 0.71 20.19 -10.31
CA LYS A 240 0.72 21.48 -11.03
C LYS A 240 -0.31 21.48 -12.16
N LYS A 241 -0.34 20.42 -12.97
CA LYS A 241 -1.29 20.27 -14.08
C LYS A 241 -2.75 20.35 -13.60
N SER A 242 -3.08 19.72 -12.47
CA SER A 242 -4.45 19.75 -11.92
C SER A 242 -4.87 21.17 -11.50
N ARG A 243 -3.95 21.97 -10.96
CA ARG A 243 -4.20 23.37 -10.58
C ARG A 243 -4.39 24.29 -11.77
N ASP A 244 -3.65 24.06 -12.85
CA ASP A 244 -3.75 24.86 -14.07
C ASP A 244 -5.00 24.52 -14.90
N SER A 245 -5.66 23.39 -14.60
CA SER A 245 -6.86 22.89 -15.30
C SER A 245 -8.18 23.19 -14.58
N SER A 246 -8.14 23.81 -13.39
CA SER A 246 -9.29 24.19 -12.56
C SER A 246 -9.54 25.69 -12.61
#